data_AF-A0A7S0BMH7-F1
#
_entry.id   AF-A0A7S0BMH7-F1
#
_cell.length_a   1.000
_cell.length_b   1.000
_cell.length_c   1.000
_cell.angle_alpha   90.00
_cell.angle_beta   90.00
_cell.angle_gamma   90.00
#
_symmetry.space_group_name_H-M   'P 1'
#
loop_
_entity.id
_entity.type
_entity.pdbx_description
1 polymer ?
#
loop_
_entity_poly.entity_id
_entity_poly.type
_entity_poly.pdbx_seq_one_letter_code
_entity_poly.pdbx_strand_id
1 'polypeptide(L)'
;MMLFGHGDGGGGPSPAMIESLRIMQKNVPGLPDVVADTPERFFKHAASRYSGLPRWVGELYFELHRGTYTSQAMVKKGNRKAELSLRKADLLIGVFAQFRILHQNAA
;
A
#
# COMPACT_ATOMS: atom_id res chain seq x y z
N MET A 1 -0.30 -7.76 -15.40
CA MET A 1 -1.40 -6.99 -14.76
C MET A 1 -1.48 -5.64 -15.45
N MET A 2 -2.70 -5.18 -15.78
CA MET A 2 -2.94 -3.84 -16.34
C MET A 2 -3.77 -3.04 -15.34
N LEU A 3 -3.27 -1.89 -14.92
CA LEU A 3 -4.00 -0.94 -14.07
C LEU A 3 -4.61 0.13 -14.97
N PHE A 4 -5.86 0.51 -14.71
CA PHE A 4 -6.58 1.51 -15.52
C PHE A 4 -7.39 2.45 -14.62
N GLY A 5 -7.45 3.73 -15.00
CA GLY A 5 -8.14 4.79 -14.29
C GLY A 5 -7.27 6.03 -14.09
N HIS A 6 -7.85 7.08 -13.52
CA HIS A 6 -7.17 8.34 -13.22
C HIS A 6 -6.73 8.39 -11.75
N GLY A 7 -5.41 8.31 -11.52
CA GLY A 7 -4.81 8.22 -10.18
C GLY A 7 -4.42 9.57 -9.55
N ASP A 8 -3.90 10.50 -10.34
CA ASP A 8 -3.36 11.80 -9.88
C ASP A 8 -4.47 12.77 -9.41
N GLY A 9 -5.07 12.47 -8.26
CA GLY A 9 -6.17 13.24 -7.67
C GLY A 9 -7.48 12.47 -7.46
N GLY A 10 -7.50 11.15 -7.69
CA GLY A 10 -8.59 10.28 -7.24
C GLY A 10 -9.82 10.15 -8.17
N GLY A 11 -9.63 10.13 -9.49
CA GLY A 11 -10.73 10.03 -10.47
C GLY A 11 -11.22 8.62 -10.79
N GLY A 12 -10.41 7.58 -10.53
CA GLY A 12 -10.78 6.19 -10.84
C GLY A 12 -11.02 5.93 -12.33
N PRO A 13 -11.56 4.76 -12.70
CA PRO A 13 -11.87 4.44 -14.10
C PRO A 13 -13.12 5.17 -14.60
N SER A 14 -13.06 5.69 -15.82
CA SER A 14 -14.22 6.33 -16.46
C SER A 14 -15.22 5.29 -17.01
N PRO A 15 -16.51 5.66 -17.24
CA PRO A 15 -17.48 4.75 -17.86
C PRO A 15 -17.02 4.21 -19.22
N ALA A 16 -16.32 5.02 -20.02
CA ALA A 16 -15.77 4.59 -21.31
C ALA A 16 -14.66 3.53 -21.16
N MET A 17 -13.83 3.63 -20.12
CA MET A 17 -12.81 2.63 -19.81
C MET A 17 -13.44 1.31 -19.37
N ILE A 18 -14.54 1.37 -18.59
CA ILE A 18 -15.31 0.19 -18.19
C ILE A 18 -15.96 -0.48 -19.41
N GLU A 19 -16.51 0.30 -20.33
CA GLU A 19 -17.08 -0.27 -21.56
C GLU A 19 -15.99 -0.89 -22.45
N SER A 20 -14.84 -0.23 -22.56
CA SER A 20 -13.68 -0.78 -23.27
C SER A 20 -13.23 -2.12 -22.67
N LEU A 21 -13.18 -2.22 -21.34
CA LEU A 21 -12.88 -3.48 -20.64
C LEU A 21 -13.90 -4.57 -21.00
N ARG A 22 -15.20 -4.27 -20.96
CA ARG A 22 -16.26 -5.23 -21.32
C ARG A 22 -16.14 -5.73 -22.76
N ILE A 23 -15.72 -4.86 -23.69
CA ILE A 23 -15.46 -5.25 -25.08
C ILE A 23 -14.24 -6.17 -25.15
N MET A 24 -13.14 -5.80 -24.49
CA MET A 24 -11.90 -6.60 -24.49
C MET A 24 -12.08 -7.98 -23.87
N GLN A 25 -12.95 -8.13 -22.87
CA GLN A 25 -13.31 -9.42 -22.27
C GLN A 25 -14.04 -10.38 -23.23
N LYS A 26 -14.46 -9.91 -24.41
CA LYS A 26 -15.08 -10.74 -25.45
C LYS A 26 -14.06 -11.34 -26.44
N ASN A 27 -12.78 -11.37 -26.08
CA ASN A 27 -11.68 -11.96 -26.87
C ASN A 27 -11.62 -11.41 -28.30
N VAL A 28 -11.35 -10.11 -28.40
CA VAL A 28 -11.21 -9.42 -29.69
C VAL A 28 -10.04 -10.03 -30.48
N PRO A 29 -10.29 -10.55 -31.71
CA PRO A 29 -9.23 -11.17 -32.51
C PRO A 29 -8.03 -10.24 -32.73
N GLY A 30 -6.83 -10.77 -32.51
CA GLY A 30 -5.57 -10.03 -32.65
C GLY A 30 -5.12 -9.27 -31.39
N LEU A 31 -5.92 -9.27 -30.32
CA LEU A 31 -5.52 -8.74 -29.01
C LEU A 31 -5.26 -9.88 -28.00
N PRO A 32 -4.43 -9.65 -26.95
CA PRO A 32 -4.32 -10.58 -25.84
C PRO A 32 -5.65 -10.75 -25.10
N ASP A 33 -5.90 -11.95 -24.56
CA ASP A 33 -7.07 -12.20 -23.72
C ASP A 33 -7.03 -11.33 -22.46
N VAL A 34 -8.13 -10.63 -22.20
CA VAL A 34 -8.28 -9.74 -21.04
C VAL A 34 -9.32 -10.30 -20.09
N VAL A 35 -8.97 -10.40 -18.82
CA VAL A 35 -9.87 -10.80 -17.73
C VAL A 35 -9.88 -9.72 -16.67
N ALA A 36 -11.08 -9.27 -16.28
CA ALA A 36 -11.25 -8.47 -15.08
C ALA A 36 -11.04 -9.36 -13.85
N ASP A 37 -9.94 -9.14 -13.14
CA ASP A 37 -9.54 -10.00 -12.01
C ASP A 37 -8.90 -9.19 -10.87
N THR A 38 -8.65 -9.85 -9.75
CA THR A 38 -8.02 -9.24 -8.57
C THR A 38 -6.49 -9.39 -8.61
N PRO A 39 -5.74 -8.48 -7.95
CA PRO A 39 -4.29 -8.63 -7.81
C PRO A 39 -3.88 -9.96 -7.15
N GLU A 40 -4.66 -10.43 -6.17
CA GLU A 40 -4.39 -11.69 -5.47
C GLU A 40 -4.38 -12.89 -6.43
N ARG A 41 -5.40 -13.01 -7.28
CA ARG A 41 -5.49 -14.10 -8.28
C ARG A 41 -4.39 -13.99 -9.32
N PHE A 42 -4.07 -12.77 -9.77
CA PHE A 42 -2.93 -12.54 -10.66
C PHE A 42 -1.62 -13.04 -10.03
N PHE A 43 -1.32 -12.68 -8.78
CA PHE A 43 -0.08 -13.09 -8.12
C PHE A 43 -0.05 -14.60 -7.83
N LYS A 44 -1.20 -15.21 -7.51
CA LYS A 44 -1.29 -16.68 -7.38
C LYS A 44 -0.93 -17.39 -8.68
N HIS A 45 -1.44 -16.92 -9.82
CA HIS A 45 -1.11 -17.46 -11.14
C HIS A 45 0.34 -17.17 -11.55
N ALA A 46 0.86 -15.99 -11.23
CA ALA A 46 2.25 -15.64 -11.52
C ALA A 46 3.23 -16.53 -10.75
N ALA A 47 2.96 -16.77 -9.45
CA ALA A 47 3.79 -17.61 -8.61
C ALA A 47 3.83 -19.08 -9.06
N SER A 48 2.75 -19.60 -9.65
CA SER A 48 2.74 -20.97 -10.19
C SER A 48 3.39 -21.10 -11.57
N ARG A 49 3.48 -19.99 -12.33
CA ARG A 49 3.98 -19.99 -13.71
C ARG A 49 5.46 -19.65 -13.84
N TYR A 50 5.98 -18.77 -12.99
CA TYR A 50 7.35 -18.28 -13.09
C TYR A 50 8.24 -18.89 -12.03
N SER A 51 9.39 -19.41 -12.44
CA SER A 51 10.48 -19.85 -11.56
C SER A 51 11.75 -19.05 -11.87
N GLY A 52 12.67 -18.93 -10.90
CA GLY A 52 13.94 -18.23 -11.09
C GLY A 52 13.82 -16.71 -11.26
N LEU A 53 12.85 -16.07 -10.58
CA LEU A 53 12.70 -14.62 -10.63
C LEU A 53 13.93 -13.90 -10.04
N PRO A 54 14.26 -12.68 -10.53
CA PRO A 54 15.31 -11.86 -9.95
C PRO A 54 15.09 -11.61 -8.46
N ARG A 55 16.17 -11.60 -7.68
CA ARG A 55 16.16 -11.28 -6.25
C ARG A 55 16.69 -9.87 -6.02
N TRP A 56 15.89 -9.03 -5.39
CA TRP A 56 16.32 -7.74 -4.85
C TRP A 56 16.67 -7.88 -3.36
N VAL A 57 17.75 -7.25 -2.90
CA VAL A 57 18.18 -7.25 -1.49
C VAL A 57 18.42 -5.82 -1.05
N GLY A 58 17.78 -5.42 0.06
CA GLY A 58 17.84 -4.05 0.57
C GLY A 58 16.63 -3.22 0.17
N GLU A 59 16.80 -1.90 0.16
CA GLU A 59 15.74 -0.94 -0.17
C GLU A 59 15.52 -0.86 -1.68
N LEU A 60 14.26 -0.73 -2.10
CA LEU A 60 13.91 -0.29 -3.46
C LEU A 60 14.08 1.23 -3.55
N TYR A 61 15.34 1.67 -3.56
CA TYR A 61 15.67 3.09 -3.57
C TYR A 61 15.28 3.74 -4.91
N PHE A 62 14.51 4.83 -4.84
CA PHE A 62 14.11 5.60 -6.01
C PHE A 62 14.99 6.84 -6.14
N GLU A 63 15.75 6.93 -7.24
CA GLU A 63 16.80 7.94 -7.38
C GLU A 63 16.28 9.36 -7.64
N LEU A 64 15.01 9.48 -8.04
CA LEU A 64 14.34 10.76 -8.32
C LEU A 64 13.59 11.30 -7.09
N HIS A 65 13.12 12.55 -7.17
CA HIS A 65 12.34 13.21 -6.12
C HIS A 65 12.98 13.24 -4.73
N ARG A 66 14.32 13.20 -4.63
CA ARG A 66 15.06 13.27 -3.34
C ARG A 66 14.79 14.55 -2.56
N GLY A 67 14.34 15.62 -3.24
CA GLY A 67 13.89 16.85 -2.59
C GLY A 67 12.74 16.66 -1.60
N THR A 68 11.96 15.58 -1.73
CA THR A 68 10.89 15.25 -0.76
C THR A 68 11.40 14.94 0.63
N TYR A 69 12.68 14.57 0.80
CA TYR A 69 13.27 14.32 2.11
C TYR A 69 13.51 15.59 2.93
N THR A 70 13.79 16.72 2.27
CA THR A 70 14.13 17.98 2.95
C THR A 70 13.07 19.05 2.81
N SER A 71 12.28 19.04 1.73
CA SER A 71 11.18 19.98 1.55
C SER A 71 10.13 19.84 2.66
N GLN A 72 9.37 20.90 2.95
CA GLN A 72 8.34 20.89 4.01
C GLN A 72 8.88 20.44 5.38
N ALA A 73 10.08 20.91 5.76
CA ALA A 73 10.78 20.49 6.98
C ALA A 73 9.96 20.69 8.27
N MET A 74 9.12 21.73 8.32
CA MET A 74 8.25 21.99 9.47
C MET A 74 7.19 20.91 9.66
N VAL A 75 6.62 20.38 8.57
CA VAL A 75 5.68 19.25 8.60
C VAL A 75 6.40 18.00 9.13
N LYS A 76 7.60 17.72 8.63
CA LYS A 76 8.40 16.56 9.07
C LYS A 76 8.77 16.64 10.56
N LYS A 77 9.18 17.82 11.03
CA LYS A 77 9.45 18.07 12.46
C LYS A 77 8.20 17.89 13.31
N GLY A 78 7.05 18.37 12.84
CA GLY A 78 5.75 18.15 13.47
C GLY A 78 5.41 16.67 13.59
N ASN A 79 5.52 15.93 12.49
CA ASN A 79 5.26 14.49 12.44
C ASN A 79 6.16 13.72 13.40
N ARG A 80 7.48 14.01 13.44
CA ARG A 80 8.42 13.37 14.37
C ARG A 80 8.05 13.63 15.83
N LYS A 81 7.62 14.84 16.17
CA LYS A 81 7.15 15.15 17.53
C LYS A 81 5.87 14.37 17.86
N ALA A 82 4.93 14.29 16.92
CA ALA A 82 3.68 13.55 17.09
C ALA A 82 3.93 12.05 17.32
N GLU A 83 4.79 11.42 16.50
CA GLU A 83 5.20 10.02 16.67
C GLU A 83 5.79 9.75 18.06
N LEU A 84 6.70 10.62 18.52
CA LEU A 84 7.34 10.47 19.83
C LEU A 84 6.35 10.69 20.98
N SER A 85 5.43 11.64 20.84
CA SER A 85 4.39 11.89 21.85
C SER A 85 3.42 10.72 21.94
N LEU A 86 2.97 10.17 20.80
CA LEU A 86 2.07 9.02 20.76
C LEU A 86 2.74 7.79 21.40
N ARG A 87 4.00 7.51 21.04
CA ARG A 87 4.77 6.42 21.66
C ARG A 87 4.88 6.57 23.18
N LYS A 88 5.09 7.79 23.68
CA LYS A 88 5.15 8.05 25.13
C LYS A 88 3.80 7.82 25.80
N ALA A 89 2.71 8.28 25.17
CA ALA A 89 1.36 8.04 25.68
C ALA A 89 1.06 6.55 25.75
N ASP A 90 1.35 5.78 24.69
CA ASP A 90 1.13 4.33 24.65
C ASP A 90 1.93 3.60 25.74
N LEU A 91 3.19 3.98 25.94
CA LEU A 91 4.02 3.43 27.01
C LEU A 91 3.44 3.72 28.40
N LEU A 92 3.03 4.96 28.66
CA LEU A 92 2.44 5.34 29.94
C LEU A 92 1.12 4.59 30.17
N ILE A 93 0.22 4.57 29.18
CA ILE A 93 -1.05 3.85 29.25
C ILE A 93 -0.80 2.36 29.51
N GLY A 94 0.14 1.74 28.79
CA GLY A 94 0.49 0.33 28.99
C GLY A 94 0.99 0.04 30.40
N VAL A 95 1.87 0.90 30.94
CA VAL A 95 2.37 0.78 32.32
C VAL A 95 1.24 0.94 33.34
N PHE A 96 0.38 1.96 33.19
CA PHE A 96 -0.75 2.17 34.09
C PHE A 96 -1.77 1.04 34.03
N ALA A 97 -2.06 0.50 32.84
CA ALA A 97 -2.95 -0.64 32.69
C ALA A 97 -2.40 -1.88 33.43
N GLN A 98 -1.09 -2.14 33.33
CA GLN A 98 -0.45 -3.24 34.05
C GLN A 98 -0.53 -3.06 35.57
N PHE A 99 -0.22 -1.87 36.09
CA PHE A 99 -0.35 -1.58 37.52
C PHE A 99 -1.78 -1.77 38.01
N ARG A 100 -2.78 -1.32 37.25
CA ARG A 100 -4.19 -1.50 37.59
C ARG A 100 -4.57 -2.97 37.66
N ILE A 101 -4.15 -3.80 36.70
CA ILE A 101 -4.42 -5.24 36.70
C ILE A 101 -3.81 -5.92 37.94
N LEU A 102 -2.56 -5.59 38.27
CA LEU A 102 -1.87 -6.16 39.42
C LEU A 102 -2.56 -5.80 40.75
N HIS A 103 -3.04 -4.56 40.90
CA HIS A 103 -3.73 -4.12 42.12
C HIS A 103 -5.20 -4.53 42.20
N GLN A 104 -5.87 -4.82 41.07
CA GLN A 104 -7.22 -5.38 41.08
C GLN A 104 -7.24 -6.88 41.42
N ASN A 105 -6.16 -7.62 41.13
CA ASN A 105 -6.03 -9.05 41.44
C ASN A 105 -5.43 -9.34 42.83
N ALA A 106 -5.02 -8.29 43.56
CA ALA A 106 -4.45 -8.39 44.90
C ALA A 106 -5.48 -8.10 46.02
N ALA A 107 -6.73 -7.83 45.66
CA ALA A 107 -7.89 -7.70 46.55
C ALA A 107 -8.89 -8.83 46.26
#